data_AF-A0A521Z1I8-F1
#
_entry.id   AF-A0A521Z1I8-F1
#
_cell.length_a   1.000
_cell.length_b   1.000
_cell.length_c   1.000
_cell.angle_alpha   90.00
_cell.angle_beta   90.00
_cell.angle_gamma   90.00
#
_symmetry.space_group_name_H-M   'P 1'
#
loop_
_entity.id
_entity.type
_entity.pdbx_description
1 polymer ?
#
loop_
_entity_poly.entity_id
_entity_poly.type
_entity_poly.pdbx_seq_one_letter_code
_entity_poly.pdbx_strand_id
1 'polypeptide(L)'
;MTSDAGPAVARFDFTRGALRGSHFTLYGNCIIHRGGTQMETVPLAGIAALRVAYERDARKLGWGVALLIIALLLFAISAPLNAFAEAAAAEMAAAGAQGVARALQAVFRFFAAVANILPLAALLCALGGIVLSWLGWTGRTTLVLDFAGSERLYSVSGRNSALLDFSEAVCERMMALKR
;
A
#
# COMPACT_ATOMS: atom_id res chain seq x y z
N MET A 1 -16.25 34.86 -9.05
CA MET A 1 -16.07 35.08 -7.60
C MET A 1 -14.60 35.35 -7.35
N THR A 2 -14.23 36.62 -7.26
CA THR A 2 -12.89 37.07 -6.87
C THR A 2 -12.76 36.92 -5.36
N SER A 3 -11.82 36.09 -4.92
CA SER A 3 -11.44 35.96 -3.52
C SER A 3 -10.77 37.26 -3.05
N ASP A 4 -11.08 37.74 -1.84
CA ASP A 4 -10.40 38.89 -1.20
C ASP A 4 -8.88 38.66 -1.02
N ALA A 5 -8.39 37.43 -1.26
CA ALA A 5 -6.97 37.08 -1.19
C ALA A 5 -6.15 37.47 -2.44
N GLY A 6 -6.76 38.15 -3.42
CA GLY A 6 -6.12 38.53 -4.68
C GLY A 6 -6.11 37.42 -5.75
N PRO A 7 -5.38 37.59 -6.86
CA PRO A 7 -5.31 36.58 -7.91
C PRO A 7 -4.64 35.30 -7.42
N ALA A 8 -5.13 34.15 -7.88
CA ALA A 8 -4.50 32.87 -7.60
C ALA A 8 -3.11 32.81 -8.25
N VAL A 9 -2.11 32.45 -7.45
CA VAL A 9 -0.71 32.34 -7.86
C VAL A 9 -0.44 31.00 -8.52
N ALA A 10 -0.89 29.92 -7.87
CA ALA A 10 -0.71 28.55 -8.35
C ALA A 10 -1.91 27.70 -7.92
N ARG A 11 -2.16 26.64 -8.68
CA ARG A 11 -3.22 25.67 -8.38
C ARG A 11 -2.71 24.26 -8.58
N PHE A 12 -3.11 23.37 -7.70
CA PHE A 12 -2.81 21.96 -7.79
C PHE A 12 -4.09 21.14 -7.61
N ASP A 13 -4.45 20.34 -8.60
CA ASP A 13 -5.65 19.50 -8.56
C ASP A 13 -5.27 18.05 -8.18
N PHE A 14 -5.98 17.52 -7.19
CA PHE A 14 -5.82 16.12 -6.79
C PHE A 14 -6.64 15.22 -7.73
N THR A 15 -5.97 14.56 -8.66
CA THR A 15 -6.63 13.67 -9.64
C THR A 15 -6.77 12.22 -9.16
N ARG A 16 -6.03 11.82 -8.13
CA ARG A 16 -5.96 10.45 -7.61
C ARG A 16 -5.77 10.43 -6.09
N GLY A 17 -6.09 9.30 -5.46
CA GLY A 17 -5.94 9.08 -4.01
C GLY A 17 -7.14 9.55 -3.19
N ALA A 18 -6.96 9.62 -1.86
CA ALA A 18 -8.02 9.98 -0.91
C ALA A 18 -8.54 11.42 -1.09
N LEU A 19 -7.71 12.29 -1.66
CA LEU A 19 -8.02 13.70 -1.91
C LEU A 19 -8.57 13.94 -3.33
N ARG A 20 -8.88 12.88 -4.09
CA ARG A 20 -9.34 13.02 -5.48
C ARG A 20 -10.56 13.95 -5.59
N GLY A 21 -10.49 14.89 -6.54
CA GLY A 21 -11.52 15.90 -6.77
C GLY A 21 -11.38 17.14 -5.89
N SER A 22 -10.47 17.14 -4.92
CA SER A 22 -10.07 18.34 -4.20
C SER A 22 -8.96 19.09 -4.95
N HIS A 23 -8.72 20.34 -4.57
CA HIS A 23 -7.61 21.12 -5.10
C HIS A 23 -7.04 22.08 -4.07
N PHE A 24 -5.76 22.40 -4.23
CA PHE A 24 -5.11 23.51 -3.58
C PHE A 24 -5.10 24.72 -4.51
N THR A 25 -5.35 25.89 -3.93
CA THR A 25 -5.10 27.17 -4.58
C THR A 25 -4.22 28.01 -3.67
N LEU A 26 -3.06 28.42 -4.18
CA LEU A 26 -2.15 29.33 -3.51
C LEU A 26 -2.55 30.77 -3.85
N TYR A 27 -2.77 31.58 -2.82
CA TYR A 27 -2.96 33.01 -2.90
C TYR A 27 -1.75 33.74 -2.30
N GLY A 28 -1.78 35.08 -2.30
CA GLY A 28 -0.64 35.88 -1.85
C GLY A 28 -0.22 35.61 -0.39
N ASN A 29 -1.17 35.32 0.50
CA ASN A 29 -0.94 35.16 1.94
C ASN A 29 -1.49 33.86 2.55
N CYS A 30 -2.17 33.02 1.75
CA CYS A 30 -2.78 31.79 2.23
C CYS A 30 -2.85 30.70 1.15
N ILE A 31 -3.00 29.45 1.60
CA ILE A 31 -3.34 28.30 0.76
C ILE A 31 -4.79 27.93 1.09
N ILE A 32 -5.61 27.73 0.07
CA ILE A 32 -6.96 27.20 0.25
C ILE A 32 -6.98 25.76 -0.23
N HIS A 33 -7.36 24.84 0.66
CA HIS A 33 -7.74 23.48 0.29
C HIS A 33 -9.25 23.42 0.10
N ARG A 34 -9.70 23.10 -1.10
CA ARG A 34 -11.13 22.90 -1.37
C ARG A 34 -11.38 21.45 -1.71
N GLY A 35 -11.94 20.73 -0.75
CA GLY A 35 -12.49 19.39 -0.93
C GLY A 35 -13.94 19.40 -1.42
N GLY A 36 -14.52 18.19 -1.56
CA GLY A 36 -15.92 18.04 -1.98
C GLY A 36 -16.92 18.50 -0.92
N THR A 37 -16.62 18.28 0.37
CA THR A 37 -17.50 18.57 1.50
C THR A 37 -16.92 19.59 2.48
N GLN A 38 -15.65 19.93 2.34
CA GLN A 38 -14.93 20.80 3.26
C GLN A 38 -14.07 21.79 2.50
N MET A 39 -13.95 23.00 3.04
CA MET A 39 -13.05 24.04 2.55
C MET A 39 -12.24 24.53 3.74
N GLU A 40 -10.94 24.61 3.55
CA GLU A 40 -10.00 25.03 4.57
C GLU A 40 -9.10 26.13 4.02
N THR A 41 -8.89 27.16 4.84
CA THR A 41 -7.95 28.24 4.55
C THR A 41 -6.78 28.15 5.53
N VAL A 42 -5.58 28.09 4.97
CA VAL A 42 -4.32 27.92 5.70
C VAL A 42 -3.48 29.19 5.50
N PRO A 43 -3.26 30.03 6.53
CA PRO A 43 -2.42 31.21 6.40
C PRO A 43 -0.95 30.81 6.25
N LEU A 44 -0.23 31.42 5.31
CA LEU A 44 1.19 31.12 5.07
C LEU A 44 2.05 31.50 6.29
N ALA A 45 1.66 32.55 7.03
CA ALA A 45 2.34 32.96 8.26
C ALA A 45 2.28 31.91 9.38
N GLY A 46 1.29 31.01 9.35
CA GLY A 46 1.15 29.94 10.35
C GLY A 46 1.96 28.69 10.05
N ILE A 47 2.50 28.56 8.83
CA ILE A 47 3.28 27.39 8.41
C ILE A 47 4.71 27.56 8.93
N ALA A 48 5.10 26.71 9.88
CA ALA A 48 6.45 26.67 10.43
C ALA A 48 7.42 25.97 9.47
N ALA A 49 6.98 24.86 8.87
CA ALA A 49 7.76 24.12 7.90
C ALA A 49 6.87 23.47 6.81
N LEU A 50 7.46 23.34 5.63
CA LEU A 50 6.88 22.67 4.46
C LEU A 50 7.78 21.50 4.07
N ARG A 51 7.23 20.29 3.97
CA ARG A 51 8.00 19.12 3.53
C ARG A 51 7.24 18.37 2.46
N VAL A 52 7.93 17.99 1.40
CA VAL A 52 7.41 17.04 0.39
C VAL A 52 8.38 15.89 0.27
N ALA A 53 7.87 14.68 0.46
CA ALA A 53 8.66 13.46 0.29
C ALA A 53 7.92 12.47 -0.59
N TYR A 54 8.67 11.77 -1.44
CA TYR A 54 8.19 10.57 -2.10
C TYR A 54 8.76 9.35 -1.38
N GLU A 55 7.88 8.51 -0.86
CA GLU A 55 8.26 7.31 -0.13
C GLU A 55 7.61 6.08 -0.76
N ARG A 56 8.40 5.03 -0.93
CA ARG A 56 7.88 3.69 -1.25
C ARG A 56 7.44 3.01 0.03
N ASP A 57 6.36 2.25 -0.07
CA ASP A 57 5.83 1.52 1.09
C ASP A 57 6.65 0.24 1.30
N ALA A 58 7.74 0.37 2.05
CA ALA A 58 8.69 -0.71 2.35
C ALA A 58 8.00 -1.89 3.05
N ARG A 59 6.97 -1.63 3.85
CA ARG A 59 6.19 -2.68 4.51
C ARG A 59 5.44 -3.53 3.49
N LYS A 60 4.75 -2.91 2.53
CA LYS A 60 4.07 -3.66 1.45
C LYS A 60 5.03 -4.42 0.56
N LEU A 61 6.18 -3.83 0.25
CA LEU A 61 7.26 -4.52 -0.49
C LEU A 61 7.76 -5.74 0.29
N GLY A 62 8.02 -5.60 1.60
CA GLY A 62 8.47 -6.68 2.47
C GLY A 62 7.46 -7.82 2.56
N TRP A 63 6.18 -7.51 2.75
CA TRP A 63 5.11 -8.52 2.73
C TRP A 63 4.94 -9.17 1.37
N GLY A 64 5.11 -8.42 0.27
CA GLY A 64 5.08 -8.97 -1.08
C GLY A 64 6.17 -10.02 -1.30
N VAL A 65 7.41 -9.72 -0.90
CA VAL A 65 8.54 -10.65 -0.94
C VAL A 65 8.30 -11.87 -0.04
N ALA A 66 7.83 -11.65 1.19
CA ALA A 66 7.53 -12.74 2.12
C ALA A 66 6.49 -13.72 1.56
N LEU A 67 5.42 -13.21 0.93
CA LEU A 67 4.40 -14.04 0.29
C LEU A 67 4.95 -14.85 -0.90
N LEU A 68 5.89 -14.29 -1.67
CA LEU A 68 6.55 -15.02 -2.76
C LEU A 68 7.41 -16.16 -2.21
N ILE A 69 8.16 -15.93 -1.13
CA ILE A 69 8.96 -16.97 -0.47
C ILE A 69 8.03 -18.09 0.06
N ILE A 70 6.95 -17.72 0.74
CA ILE A 70 5.95 -18.68 1.24
C ILE A 70 5.34 -19.48 0.09
N ALA A 71 4.98 -18.82 -1.02
CA ALA A 71 4.45 -19.49 -2.21
C ALA A 71 5.43 -20.53 -2.76
N LEU A 72 6.71 -20.17 -2.90
CA LEU A 72 7.75 -21.08 -3.38
C LEU A 72 7.92 -22.29 -2.45
N LEU A 73 7.92 -22.08 -1.13
CA LEU A 73 8.03 -23.16 -0.14
C LEU A 73 6.82 -24.10 -0.21
N LEU A 74 5.60 -23.54 -0.24
CA LEU A 74 4.38 -24.34 -0.34
C LEU A 74 4.36 -25.16 -1.62
N PHE A 75 4.76 -24.57 -2.75
CA PHE A 75 4.85 -25.27 -4.02
C PHE A 75 5.91 -26.38 -3.99
N ALA A 76 7.12 -26.08 -3.50
CA ALA A 76 8.22 -27.03 -3.45
C ALA A 76 7.94 -28.24 -2.55
N ILE A 77 7.24 -28.04 -1.44
CA ILE A 77 6.94 -29.10 -0.47
C ILE A 77 5.67 -29.89 -0.85
N SER A 78 4.78 -29.33 -1.68
CA SER A 78 3.51 -29.97 -2.04
C SER A 78 3.67 -31.37 -2.65
N ALA A 79 4.54 -31.51 -3.66
CA ALA A 79 4.79 -32.77 -4.36
C ALA A 79 5.41 -33.85 -3.46
N PRO A 80 6.53 -33.61 -2.74
CA PRO A 80 7.07 -34.63 -1.85
C PRO A 80 6.08 -35.00 -0.75
N LEU A 81 5.38 -34.02 -0.16
CA LEU A 81 4.41 -34.29 0.91
C LEU A 81 3.23 -35.14 0.42
N ASN A 82 2.74 -34.90 -0.81
CA ASN A 82 1.72 -35.76 -1.40
C ASN A 82 2.24 -37.18 -1.65
N ALA A 83 3.43 -37.31 -2.26
CA ALA A 83 4.03 -38.61 -2.54
C ALA A 83 4.25 -39.45 -1.27
N PHE A 84 4.74 -38.82 -0.19
CA PHE A 84 4.88 -39.49 1.11
C PHE A 84 3.53 -39.93 1.69
N ALA A 85 2.52 -39.07 1.63
CA ALA A 85 1.18 -39.37 2.15
C ALA A 85 0.49 -40.50 1.36
N GLU A 86 0.60 -40.49 0.04
CA GLU A 86 0.06 -41.54 -0.83
C GLU A 86 0.76 -42.88 -0.62
N ALA A 87 2.09 -42.89 -0.52
CA ALA A 87 2.87 -44.11 -0.23
C ALA A 87 2.48 -44.72 1.13
N ALA A 88 2.42 -43.90 2.19
CA ALA A 88 2.00 -44.37 3.51
C ALA A 88 0.55 -44.87 3.53
N ALA A 89 -0.36 -44.21 2.80
CA ALA A 89 -1.73 -44.67 2.65
C ALA A 89 -1.82 -46.02 1.91
N ALA A 90 -0.96 -46.26 0.93
CA ALA A 90 -0.89 -47.53 0.20
C ALA A 90 -0.35 -48.67 1.07
N GLU A 91 0.69 -48.41 1.87
CA GLU A 91 1.21 -49.39 2.84
C GLU A 91 0.15 -49.79 3.87
N MET A 92 -0.60 -48.82 4.43
CA MET A 92 -1.68 -49.10 5.37
C MET A 92 -2.85 -49.86 4.72
N ALA A 93 -3.10 -49.63 3.42
CA ALA A 93 -4.08 -50.40 2.67
C ALA A 93 -3.65 -51.86 2.48
N ALA A 94 -2.36 -52.10 2.26
CA ALA A 94 -1.79 -53.44 2.07
C ALA A 94 -1.69 -54.25 3.37
N ALA A 95 -1.55 -53.59 4.53
CA ALA A 95 -1.44 -54.21 5.85
C ALA A 95 -2.73 -54.91 6.36
N GLY A 96 -3.86 -54.77 5.65
CA GLY A 96 -5.10 -55.51 5.90
C GLY A 96 -6.13 -54.80 6.78
N ALA A 97 -7.32 -55.40 6.90
CA ALA A 97 -8.56 -54.76 7.40
C ALA A 97 -8.68 -54.65 8.93
N GLN A 98 -7.60 -54.31 9.64
CA GLN A 98 -7.65 -53.98 11.07
C GLN A 98 -8.13 -52.54 11.24
N GLY A 99 -8.99 -52.28 12.24
CA GLY A 99 -9.63 -50.98 12.44
C GLY A 99 -8.65 -49.80 12.56
N VAL A 100 -7.49 -50.03 13.18
CA VAL A 100 -6.41 -49.03 13.32
C VAL A 100 -5.76 -48.70 11.97
N ALA A 101 -5.50 -49.70 11.12
CA ALA A 101 -4.91 -49.49 9.79
C ALA A 101 -5.83 -48.67 8.89
N ARG A 102 -7.14 -48.89 8.95
CA ARG A 102 -8.13 -48.06 8.24
C ARG A 102 -8.17 -46.61 8.74
N ALA A 103 -8.07 -46.41 10.05
CA ALA A 103 -8.02 -45.06 10.63
C ALA A 103 -6.77 -44.30 10.16
N LEU A 104 -5.60 -44.94 10.20
CA LEU A 104 -4.34 -44.36 9.72
C LEU A 104 -4.37 -44.07 8.21
N GLN A 105 -4.91 -44.99 7.41
CA GLN A 105 -5.10 -44.79 5.97
C GLN A 105 -5.96 -43.55 5.68
N ALA A 106 -7.05 -43.33 6.43
CA ALA A 106 -7.90 -42.16 6.28
C ALA A 106 -7.14 -40.86 6.60
N VAL A 107 -6.31 -40.87 7.66
CA VAL A 107 -5.47 -39.72 8.03
C VAL A 107 -4.44 -39.40 6.94
N PHE A 108 -3.76 -40.41 6.38
CA PHE A 108 -2.80 -40.17 5.29
C PHE A 108 -3.48 -39.69 4.01
N ARG A 109 -4.67 -40.21 3.67
CA ARG A 109 -5.46 -39.67 2.54
C ARG A 109 -5.91 -38.23 2.76
N PHE A 110 -6.23 -37.87 4.00
CA PHE A 110 -6.52 -36.48 4.35
C PHE A 110 -5.28 -35.59 4.13
N PHE A 111 -4.09 -36.03 4.57
CA PHE A 111 -2.85 -35.29 4.30
C PHE A 111 -2.53 -35.16 2.80
N ALA A 112 -2.74 -36.23 2.02
CA ALA A 112 -2.62 -36.19 0.57
C ALA A 112 -3.60 -35.18 -0.06
N ALA A 113 -4.86 -35.16 0.40
CA ALA A 113 -5.86 -34.21 -0.06
C ALA A 113 -5.46 -32.76 0.27
N VAL A 114 -4.94 -32.50 1.48
CA VAL A 114 -4.40 -31.19 1.87
C VAL A 114 -3.21 -30.81 0.99
N ALA A 115 -2.27 -31.73 0.79
CA ALA A 115 -1.09 -31.55 -0.08
C ALA A 115 -1.47 -31.17 -1.51
N ASN A 116 -2.57 -31.70 -2.03
CA ASN A 116 -3.09 -31.37 -3.36
C ASN A 116 -3.70 -29.95 -3.45
N ILE A 117 -4.07 -29.33 -2.33
CA ILE A 117 -4.59 -27.96 -2.28
C ILE A 117 -3.44 -26.94 -2.13
N LEU A 118 -2.28 -27.36 -1.58
CA LEU A 118 -1.12 -26.49 -1.37
C LEU A 118 -0.68 -25.71 -2.64
N PRO A 119 -0.64 -26.30 -3.85
CA PRO A 119 -0.29 -25.57 -5.07
C PRO A 119 -1.23 -24.40 -5.38
N LEU A 120 -2.53 -24.57 -5.11
CA LEU A 120 -3.51 -23.48 -5.27
C LEU A 120 -3.26 -22.37 -4.24
N ALA A 121 -3.00 -22.73 -2.99
CA ALA A 121 -2.64 -21.76 -1.95
C ALA A 121 -1.35 -21.02 -2.30
N ALA A 122 -0.33 -21.72 -2.81
CA ALA A 122 0.90 -21.13 -3.30
C ALA A 122 0.65 -20.11 -4.42
N LEU A 123 -0.21 -20.44 -5.39
CA LEU A 123 -0.59 -19.51 -6.46
C LEU A 123 -1.26 -18.24 -5.92
N LEU A 124 -2.20 -18.38 -4.99
CA LEU A 124 -2.87 -17.23 -4.37
C LEU A 124 -1.87 -16.35 -3.59
N CYS A 125 -0.94 -16.96 -2.84
CA CYS A 125 0.14 -16.24 -2.18
C CYS A 125 1.03 -15.51 -3.18
N ALA A 126 1.40 -16.15 -4.30
CA ALA A 126 2.23 -15.53 -5.32
C ALA A 126 1.54 -14.31 -5.97
N LEU A 127 0.26 -14.44 -6.33
CA LEU A 127 -0.53 -13.34 -6.87
C LEU A 127 -0.68 -12.20 -5.86
N GLY A 128 -1.01 -12.51 -4.60
CA GLY A 128 -1.08 -11.53 -3.53
C GLY A 128 0.27 -10.82 -3.31
N GLY A 129 1.37 -11.56 -3.37
CA GLY A 129 2.73 -11.05 -3.29
C GLY A 129 3.05 -10.06 -4.40
N ILE A 130 2.78 -10.42 -5.66
CA ILE A 130 2.97 -9.55 -6.84
C ILE A 130 2.18 -8.26 -6.70
N VAL A 131 0.89 -8.36 -6.34
CA VAL A 131 0.01 -7.20 -6.17
C VAL A 131 0.53 -6.28 -5.06
N LEU A 132 0.92 -6.83 -3.91
CA LEU A 132 1.46 -6.04 -2.80
C LEU A 132 2.81 -5.40 -3.14
N SER A 133 3.70 -6.11 -3.83
CA SER A 133 4.96 -5.56 -4.30
C SER A 133 4.74 -4.42 -5.29
N TRP A 134 3.81 -4.57 -6.23
CA TRP A 134 3.46 -3.51 -7.17
C TRP A 134 2.88 -2.28 -6.46
N LEU A 135 1.92 -2.48 -5.55
CA LEU A 135 1.35 -1.39 -4.74
C LEU A 135 2.41 -0.71 -3.88
N GLY A 136 3.33 -1.47 -3.29
CA GLY A 136 4.44 -0.92 -2.51
C GLY A 136 5.42 -0.12 -3.35
N TRP A 137 5.67 -0.56 -4.59
CA TRP A 137 6.57 0.10 -5.53
C TRP A 137 6.04 1.44 -6.03
N THR A 138 4.72 1.55 -6.26
CA THR A 138 4.11 2.82 -6.71
C THR A 138 4.39 3.95 -5.73
N GLY A 139 4.42 3.65 -4.42
CA GLY A 139 4.74 4.63 -3.38
C GLY A 139 3.70 5.75 -3.25
N ARG A 140 4.02 6.76 -2.45
CA ARG A 140 3.18 7.93 -2.21
C ARG A 140 4.04 9.18 -2.09
N THR A 141 3.55 10.28 -2.68
CA THR A 141 4.11 11.61 -2.43
C THR A 141 3.27 12.27 -1.35
N THR A 142 3.89 12.68 -0.25
CA THR A 142 3.24 13.31 0.90
C THR A 142 3.73 14.73 1.07
N LEU A 143 2.80 15.68 1.05
CA LEU A 143 3.01 17.07 1.46
C LEU A 143 2.63 17.17 2.93
N VAL A 144 3.57 17.59 3.75
CA VAL A 144 3.39 17.85 5.19
C VAL A 144 3.48 19.34 5.42
N LEU A 145 2.39 19.91 5.95
CA LEU A 145 2.36 21.28 6.46
C LEU A 145 2.51 21.20 7.98
N ASP A 146 3.60 21.72 8.52
CA ASP A 146 3.82 21.82 9.96
C ASP A 146 3.38 23.21 10.44
N PHE A 147 2.46 23.23 11.39
CA PHE A 147 2.04 24.40 12.15
C PHE A 147 2.57 24.22 13.56
N ALA A 148 3.06 25.27 14.23
CA ALA A 148 3.63 25.16 15.57
C ALA A 148 2.70 24.44 16.59
N GLY A 149 2.81 23.10 16.68
CA GLY A 149 1.96 22.22 17.48
C GLY A 149 1.01 21.27 16.73
N SER A 150 0.92 21.28 15.39
CA SER A 150 0.11 20.34 14.60
C SER A 150 0.66 20.11 13.19
N GLU A 151 0.67 18.86 12.73
CA GLU A 151 1.03 18.51 11.36
C GLU A 151 -0.21 18.18 10.52
N ARG A 152 -0.24 18.60 9.25
CA ARG A 152 -1.25 18.22 8.28
C ARG A 152 -0.64 17.50 7.10
N LEU A 153 -1.17 16.31 6.83
CA LEU A 153 -0.66 15.39 5.82
C LEU A 153 -1.58 15.35 4.60
N TYR A 154 -1.06 15.72 3.44
CA TYR A 154 -1.75 15.64 2.16
C TYR A 154 -1.02 14.65 1.26
N SER A 155 -1.63 13.49 1.03
CA SER A 155 -0.98 12.39 0.31
C SER A 155 -1.58 12.15 -1.08
N VAL A 156 -0.69 11.91 -2.05
CA VAL A 156 -1.04 11.51 -3.41
C VAL A 156 -0.38 10.16 -3.70
N SER A 157 -1.12 9.27 -4.35
CA SER A 157 -0.58 7.97 -4.77
C SER A 157 0.38 8.15 -5.94
N GLY A 158 1.55 7.50 -5.88
CA GLY A 158 2.59 7.64 -6.89
C GLY A 158 3.50 8.85 -6.70
N ARG A 159 4.49 8.97 -7.59
CA ARG A 159 5.36 10.14 -7.70
C ARG A 159 4.61 11.27 -8.41
N ASN A 160 4.60 12.47 -7.82
CA ASN A 160 3.92 13.63 -8.40
C ASN A 160 4.84 14.87 -8.40
N SER A 161 5.39 15.22 -9.57
CA SER A 161 6.23 16.41 -9.73
C SER A 161 5.45 17.70 -9.57
N ALA A 162 4.20 17.76 -10.02
CA ALA A 162 3.38 18.97 -9.89
C ALA A 162 3.09 19.34 -8.42
N LEU A 163 3.09 18.36 -7.50
CA LEU A 163 3.01 18.65 -6.06
C LEU A 163 4.31 19.25 -5.52
N LEU A 164 5.46 18.85 -6.07
CA LEU A 164 6.75 19.46 -5.76
C LEU A 164 6.81 20.90 -6.30
N ASP A 165 6.44 21.10 -7.56
CA ASP A 165 6.41 22.44 -8.19
C ASP A 165 5.47 23.39 -7.43
N PHE A 166 4.30 22.88 -7.00
CA PHE A 166 3.39 23.63 -6.15
C PHE A 166 4.02 23.97 -4.79
N SER A 167 4.73 23.03 -4.16
CA SER A 167 5.43 23.28 -2.89
C SER A 167 6.57 24.29 -3.02
N GLU A 168 7.25 24.32 -4.16
CA GLU A 168 8.28 25.32 -4.46
C GLU A 168 7.66 26.71 -4.56
N ALA A 169 6.53 26.85 -5.28
CA ALA A 169 5.78 28.10 -5.35
C ALA A 169 5.30 28.57 -3.96
N VAL A 170 4.90 27.65 -3.07
CA VAL A 170 4.56 27.97 -1.67
C VAL A 170 5.79 28.49 -0.92
N CYS A 171 6.94 27.80 -1.02
CA CYS A 171 8.19 28.21 -0.40
C CYS A 171 8.64 29.60 -0.85
N GLU A 172 8.60 29.89 -2.15
CA GLU A 172 8.92 31.21 -2.69
C GLU A 172 8.04 32.29 -2.07
N ARG A 173 6.73 32.03 -1.93
CA ARG A 173 5.81 32.98 -1.31
C ARG A 173 6.05 33.15 0.19
N MET A 174 6.33 32.08 0.91
CA MET A 174 6.68 32.17 2.34
C MET A 174 7.96 33.00 2.55
N MET A 175 8.96 32.86 1.66
CA MET A 175 10.17 33.68 1.69
C MET A 175 9.90 35.14 1.32
N ALA A 176 9.02 35.40 0.35
CA ALA A 176 8.63 36.75 -0.04
C ALA A 176 7.88 37.50 1.07
N LEU A 177 7.08 36.79 1.88
CA LEU A 177 6.33 37.37 3.01
C LEU A 177 7.17 37.61 4.27
N LYS A 178 8.36 37.02 4.38
CA LYS A 178 9.30 37.26 5.48
C LYS A 178 10.13 38.55 5.29
N ARG A 179 10.09 39.17 4.11
CA ARG A 179 10.68 40.48 3.84
C ARG A 179 9.67 41.58 4.16
#